data_AF-A0A3M8RRI0-F1
#
_entry.id   AF-A0A3M8RRI0-F1
#
_cell.length_a   1.000
_cell.length_b   1.000
_cell.length_c   1.000
_cell.angle_alpha   90.00
_cell.angle_beta   90.00
_cell.angle_gamma   90.00
#
_symmetry.space_group_name_H-M   'P 1'
#
loop_
_entity.id
_entity.type
_entity.pdbx_description
1 polymer ?
#
loop_
_entity_poly.entity_id
_entity_poly.type
_entity_poly.pdbx_seq_one_letter_code
_entity_poly.pdbx_strand_id
1 'polypeptide(L)'
;MSHFSFIEGPRKDPEKLDAEQRRHEFRELYTGFDLGSARLQADRCLHCGNPYCEWKCPVHNYIPNWLQLIVENRIEEAAAMSHETNTLPEICGRICPQDRLCEGACTLNDGYGAVTIGHLERFITEEAIGRGWHPEAPRRTANGKRVAIVGAGPAG
;
A
#
# COMPACT_ATOMS: atom_id res chain seq x y z
N MET A 1 -1.96 -17.77 17.29
CA MET A 1 -1.56 -17.52 15.89
C MET A 1 -0.13 -18.00 15.75
N SER A 2 0.16 -18.77 14.70
CA SER A 2 1.49 -19.35 14.44
C SER A 2 2.53 -18.23 14.35
N HIS A 3 3.71 -18.43 14.94
CA HIS A 3 4.74 -17.39 15.06
C HIS A 3 5.33 -16.95 13.71
N PHE A 4 5.02 -17.66 12.61
CA PHE A 4 5.60 -17.46 11.27
C PHE A 4 4.61 -17.79 10.13
N SER A 5 3.53 -17.01 9.99
CA SER A 5 2.50 -17.14 8.95
C SER A 5 3.03 -17.21 7.50
N PHE A 6 4.16 -16.56 7.21
CA PHE A 6 4.78 -16.53 5.88
C PHE A 6 5.33 -17.87 5.41
N ILE A 7 5.48 -18.86 6.31
CA ILE A 7 5.87 -20.23 5.97
C ILE A 7 4.67 -20.97 5.38
N GLU A 8 3.49 -20.79 5.96
CA GLU A 8 2.26 -21.50 5.58
C GLU A 8 1.53 -20.82 4.42
N GLY A 9 1.51 -19.49 4.39
CA GLY A 9 0.84 -18.70 3.36
C GLY A 9 1.86 -18.05 2.43
N PRO A 10 2.24 -18.65 1.27
CA PRO A 10 3.22 -18.08 0.37
C PRO A 10 2.81 -16.70 -0.17
N ARG A 11 3.80 -15.94 -0.66
CA ARG A 11 3.52 -14.68 -1.35
C ARG A 11 2.57 -14.94 -2.52
N LYS A 12 1.49 -14.15 -2.59
CA LYS A 12 0.55 -14.18 -3.71
C LYS A 12 0.21 -12.75 -4.10
N ASP A 13 0.44 -12.39 -5.35
CA ASP A 13 -0.08 -11.15 -5.93
C ASP A 13 -1.57 -11.31 -6.28
N PRO A 14 -2.33 -10.21 -6.42
CA PRO A 14 -3.70 -10.28 -6.90
C PRO A 14 -3.81 -10.93 -8.29
N GLU A 15 -5.01 -11.41 -8.63
CA GLU A 15 -5.20 -12.07 -9.92
C GLU A 15 -4.96 -11.10 -11.07
N LYS A 16 -4.28 -11.60 -12.09
CA LYS A 16 -3.97 -10.84 -13.28
C LYS A 16 -4.85 -11.32 -14.42
N LEU A 17 -5.47 -10.40 -15.13
CA LEU A 17 -6.27 -10.72 -16.32
C LEU A 17 -5.44 -11.46 -17.37
N ASP A 18 -6.09 -12.41 -18.03
CA ASP A 18 -5.49 -13.21 -19.08
C ASP A 18 -5.00 -12.34 -20.24
N ALA A 19 -3.92 -12.80 -20.89
CA ALA A 19 -3.30 -12.08 -21.99
C ALA A 19 -4.29 -11.77 -23.13
N GLU A 20 -5.15 -12.71 -23.49
CA GLU A 20 -6.14 -12.51 -24.55
C GLU A 20 -7.19 -11.47 -24.17
N GLN A 21 -7.61 -11.40 -22.91
CA GLN A 21 -8.58 -10.40 -22.46
C GLN A 21 -7.98 -8.98 -22.47
N ARG A 22 -6.75 -8.81 -21.97
CA ARG A 22 -6.13 -7.49 -21.84
C ARG A 22 -5.56 -6.89 -23.14
N ARG A 23 -5.70 -7.59 -24.27
CA ARG A 23 -5.31 -7.08 -25.60
C ARG A 23 -6.39 -6.22 -26.26
N HIS A 24 -7.63 -6.32 -25.80
CA HIS A 24 -8.78 -5.66 -26.42
C HIS A 24 -9.28 -4.43 -25.64
N GLU A 25 -8.90 -4.30 -24.36
CA GLU A 25 -9.38 -3.24 -23.47
C GLU A 25 -8.22 -2.59 -22.68
N PHE A 26 -8.31 -1.29 -22.42
CA PHE A 26 -7.35 -0.51 -21.63
C PHE A 26 -7.78 -0.39 -20.17
N ARG A 27 -8.21 -1.51 -19.57
CA ARG A 27 -8.60 -1.57 -18.15
C ARG A 27 -7.43 -1.99 -17.27
N GLU A 28 -7.56 -1.79 -15.96
CA GLU A 28 -6.55 -2.25 -14.99
C GLU A 28 -6.35 -3.78 -15.08
N LEU A 29 -5.10 -4.22 -15.02
CA LEU A 29 -4.73 -5.60 -15.28
C LEU A 29 -4.83 -6.52 -14.06
N TYR A 30 -4.55 -5.97 -12.88
CA TYR A 30 -4.59 -6.69 -11.62
C TYR A 30 -5.92 -6.41 -10.94
N THR A 31 -6.58 -7.46 -10.49
CA THR A 31 -7.71 -7.32 -9.58
C THR A 31 -7.22 -6.80 -8.22
N GLY A 32 -8.12 -6.27 -7.40
CA GLY A 32 -7.81 -5.98 -6.00
C GLY A 32 -7.74 -7.26 -5.18
N PHE A 33 -7.18 -7.18 -3.97
CA PHE A 33 -7.39 -8.23 -2.98
C PHE A 33 -8.81 -8.16 -2.41
N ASP A 34 -9.38 -9.31 -2.05
CA ASP A 34 -10.44 -9.36 -1.04
C ASP A 34 -9.83 -9.23 0.37
N LEU A 35 -10.66 -8.94 1.37
CA LEU A 35 -10.22 -8.75 2.75
C LEU A 35 -9.49 -9.97 3.34
N GLY A 36 -9.92 -11.18 3.00
CA GLY A 36 -9.28 -12.41 3.49
C GLY A 36 -7.88 -12.58 2.93
N SER A 37 -7.74 -12.41 1.61
CA SER A 37 -6.44 -12.44 0.93
C SER A 37 -5.51 -11.32 1.39
N ALA A 38 -6.03 -10.09 1.54
CA ALA A 38 -5.26 -8.94 2.02
C ALA A 38 -4.74 -9.18 3.44
N ARG A 39 -5.61 -9.67 4.34
CA ARG A 39 -5.22 -10.04 5.71
C ARG A 39 -4.14 -11.10 5.73
N LEU A 40 -4.27 -12.16 4.93
CA LEU A 40 -3.27 -13.23 4.85
C LEU A 40 -1.93 -12.71 4.35
N GLN A 41 -1.92 -11.87 3.31
CA GLN A 41 -0.68 -11.32 2.77
C GLN A 41 -0.05 -10.26 3.68
N ALA A 42 -0.85 -9.49 4.43
CA ALA A 42 -0.35 -8.55 5.43
C ALA A 42 0.25 -9.27 6.66
N ASP A 43 -0.37 -10.36 7.10
CA ASP A 43 0.06 -11.17 8.24
C ASP A 43 1.44 -11.82 8.01
N ARG A 44 1.92 -11.90 6.76
CA ARG A 44 3.29 -12.32 6.44
C ARG A 44 4.37 -11.39 7.03
N CYS A 45 4.02 -10.16 7.40
CA CYS A 45 4.97 -9.19 7.93
C CYS A 45 5.63 -9.66 9.24
N LEU A 46 6.96 -9.54 9.33
CA LEU A 46 7.72 -9.94 10.53
C LEU A 46 7.67 -8.93 11.68
N HIS A 47 7.11 -7.73 11.44
CA HIS A 47 7.27 -6.58 12.34
C HIS A 47 8.73 -6.36 12.77
N CYS A 48 9.62 -6.29 11.77
CA CYS A 48 11.06 -6.15 11.98
C CYS A 48 11.36 -4.95 12.91
N GLY A 49 12.23 -5.14 13.90
CA GLY A 49 12.65 -4.03 14.77
C GLY A 49 13.35 -2.88 14.02
N ASN A 50 14.02 -3.19 12.90
CA ASN A 50 14.46 -2.20 11.92
C ASN A 50 13.76 -2.46 10.57
N PRO A 51 12.69 -1.71 10.24
CA PRO A 51 11.92 -1.95 9.03
C PRO A 51 12.62 -1.37 7.79
N TYR A 52 13.45 -2.17 7.13
CA TYR A 52 14.14 -1.76 5.91
C TYR A 52 13.20 -1.33 4.77
N CYS A 53 11.99 -1.88 4.74
CA CYS A 53 10.95 -1.48 3.78
C CYS A 53 10.54 -0.01 3.94
N GLU A 54 10.44 0.50 5.16
CA GLU A 54 10.14 1.91 5.47
C GLU A 54 11.31 2.81 5.09
N TRP A 55 12.55 2.40 5.41
CA TRP A 55 13.74 3.16 5.04
C TRP A 55 13.98 3.25 3.54
N LYS A 56 13.62 2.21 2.79
CA LYS A 56 13.77 2.18 1.33
C LYS A 56 12.62 2.90 0.61
N CYS A 57 11.49 3.08 1.27
CA CYS A 57 10.40 3.91 0.76
C CYS A 57 10.82 5.39 0.80
N PRO A 58 10.79 6.13 -0.33
CA PRO A 58 11.24 7.53 -0.36
C PRO A 58 10.43 8.47 0.54
N VAL A 59 9.21 8.09 0.89
CA VAL A 59 8.33 8.87 1.79
C VAL A 59 8.28 8.31 3.21
N HIS A 60 9.04 7.25 3.51
CA HIS A 60 9.10 6.64 4.84
C HIS A 60 7.74 6.26 5.42
N ASN A 61 6.88 5.67 4.58
CA ASN A 61 5.59 5.10 4.99
C ASN A 61 5.77 4.13 6.17
N TYR A 62 4.89 4.22 7.17
CA TYR A 62 4.83 3.34 8.35
C TYR A 62 4.33 1.92 8.00
N ILE A 63 5.02 1.26 7.07
CA ILE A 63 4.60 0.01 6.41
C ILE A 63 4.21 -1.08 7.40
N PRO A 64 5.05 -1.46 8.39
CA PRO A 64 4.68 -2.50 9.34
C PRO A 64 3.42 -2.15 10.16
N ASN A 65 3.21 -0.86 10.44
CA ASN A 65 2.12 -0.39 11.29
C ASN A 65 0.77 -0.46 10.57
N TRP A 66 0.68 0.05 9.33
CA TRP A 66 -0.57 -0.05 8.60
C TRP A 66 -0.83 -1.48 8.11
N LEU A 67 0.19 -2.31 7.89
CA LEU A 67 0.02 -3.75 7.63
C LEU A 67 -0.64 -4.45 8.84
N GLN A 68 -0.23 -4.12 10.07
CA GLN A 68 -0.87 -4.64 11.27
C GLN A 68 -2.35 -4.26 11.34
N LEU A 69 -2.69 -3.03 10.96
CA LEU A 69 -4.08 -2.56 10.93
C LEU A 69 -4.94 -3.36 9.92
N ILE A 70 -4.37 -3.83 8.81
CA ILE A 70 -5.06 -4.76 7.90
C ILE A 70 -5.37 -6.09 8.60
N VAL A 71 -4.40 -6.64 9.34
CA VAL A 71 -4.58 -7.90 10.10
C VAL A 71 -5.70 -7.77 11.14
N GLU A 72 -5.83 -6.59 11.74
CA GLU A 72 -6.86 -6.22 12.72
C GLU A 72 -8.20 -5.81 12.07
N ASN A 73 -8.30 -5.81 10.74
CA ASN A 73 -9.48 -5.35 9.98
C ASN A 73 -9.85 -3.87 10.25
N ARG A 74 -8.84 -3.02 10.49
CA ARG A 74 -8.95 -1.57 10.74
C ARG A 74 -8.56 -0.79 9.48
N ILE A 75 -9.31 -1.00 8.39
CA ILE A 75 -8.94 -0.56 7.04
C ILE A 75 -8.87 0.97 6.89
N GLU A 76 -9.84 1.70 7.42
CA GLU A 76 -9.84 3.17 7.35
C GLU A 76 -8.67 3.78 8.13
N GLU A 77 -8.31 3.18 9.26
CA GLU A 77 -7.15 3.59 10.05
C GLU A 77 -5.84 3.27 9.33
N ALA A 78 -5.77 2.12 8.63
CA ALA A 78 -4.63 1.78 7.78
C ALA A 78 -4.47 2.79 6.64
N ALA A 79 -5.56 3.15 5.96
CA ALA A 79 -5.56 4.14 4.89
C ALA A 79 -5.15 5.53 5.41
N ALA A 80 -5.71 5.97 6.54
CA ALA A 80 -5.35 7.23 7.19
C ALA A 80 -3.86 7.27 7.54
N MET A 81 -3.32 6.20 8.13
CA MET A 81 -1.90 6.09 8.48
C MET A 81 -0.99 6.10 7.25
N SER A 82 -1.38 5.45 6.15
CA SER A 82 -0.66 5.53 4.88
C SER A 82 -0.66 6.97 4.33
N HIS A 83 -1.77 7.69 4.49
CA HIS A 83 -1.87 9.08 4.08
C HIS A 83 -1.09 10.09 4.96
N GLU A 84 -0.59 9.69 6.13
CA GLU A 84 0.19 10.58 7.00
C GLU A 84 1.54 11.00 6.37
N THR A 85 2.13 10.11 5.57
CA THR A 85 3.44 10.34 4.94
C THR A 85 3.37 10.40 3.42
N ASN A 86 2.34 9.80 2.82
CA ASN A 86 2.13 9.77 1.39
C ASN A 86 0.83 10.51 1.04
N THR A 87 0.88 11.51 0.17
CA THR A 87 -0.34 12.21 -0.25
C THR A 87 -1.15 11.45 -1.31
N LEU A 88 -0.54 10.45 -1.97
CA LEU A 88 -1.12 9.69 -3.09
C LEU A 88 -0.88 8.16 -2.98
N PRO A 89 -1.13 7.50 -1.84
CA PRO A 89 -0.91 6.06 -1.66
C PRO A 89 -1.71 5.20 -2.63
N GLU A 90 -2.90 5.63 -3.05
CA GLU A 90 -3.73 4.97 -4.05
C GLU A 90 -3.05 4.92 -5.44
N ILE A 91 -2.17 5.88 -5.72
CA ILE A 91 -1.36 5.92 -6.95
C ILE A 91 -0.05 5.15 -6.73
N CYS A 92 0.66 5.42 -5.63
CA CYS A 92 1.94 4.79 -5.32
C CYS A 92 1.85 3.26 -5.22
N GLY A 93 0.78 2.74 -4.61
CA GLY A 93 0.52 1.30 -4.52
C GLY A 93 0.40 0.62 -5.90
N ARG A 94 0.11 1.39 -6.95
CA ARG A 94 -0.03 0.90 -8.34
C ARG A 94 1.23 1.04 -9.18
N ILE A 95 1.93 2.16 -9.05
CA ILE A 95 2.96 2.55 -10.04
C ILE A 95 4.39 2.57 -9.49
N CYS A 96 4.58 2.54 -8.17
CA CYS A 96 5.92 2.49 -7.61
C CYS A 96 6.64 1.23 -8.10
N PRO A 97 7.95 1.28 -8.39
CA PRO A 97 8.73 0.08 -8.68
C PRO A 97 9.08 -0.62 -7.35
N GLN A 98 8.13 -1.32 -6.73
CA GLN A 98 8.31 -1.84 -5.37
C GLN A 98 9.46 -2.84 -5.26
N ASP A 99 9.76 -3.58 -6.34
CA ASP A 99 10.90 -4.51 -6.47
C ASP A 99 12.26 -3.84 -6.23
N ARG A 100 12.37 -2.53 -6.48
CA ARG A 100 13.57 -1.71 -6.24
C ARG A 100 13.47 -0.85 -4.99
N LEU A 101 12.29 -0.81 -4.37
CA LEU A 101 11.95 0.01 -3.22
C LEU A 101 11.57 -0.89 -2.02
N CYS A 102 10.39 -0.66 -1.44
CA CYS A 102 9.96 -1.27 -0.18
C CYS A 102 9.94 -2.80 -0.21
N GLU A 103 9.46 -3.43 -1.28
CA GLU A 103 9.41 -4.89 -1.41
C GLU A 103 10.81 -5.45 -1.68
N GLY A 104 11.61 -4.76 -2.49
CA GLY A 104 13.01 -5.10 -2.74
C GLY A 104 13.85 -5.15 -1.46
N ALA A 105 13.57 -4.28 -0.49
CA ALA A 105 14.22 -4.21 0.81
C ALA A 105 13.55 -5.05 1.91
N CYS A 106 12.45 -5.75 1.62
CA CYS A 106 11.77 -6.57 2.61
C CYS A 106 12.67 -7.74 3.03
N THR A 107 12.80 -7.97 4.35
CA THR A 107 13.60 -9.08 4.90
C THR A 107 13.19 -10.45 4.35
N LEU A 108 11.90 -10.64 4.01
CA LEU A 108 11.38 -11.87 3.42
C LEU A 108 11.65 -12.01 1.92
N ASN A 109 12.13 -10.97 1.25
CA ASN A 109 12.35 -11.01 -0.19
C ASN A 109 13.40 -12.06 -0.58
N ASP A 110 14.33 -12.37 0.33
CA ASP A 110 15.28 -13.45 0.16
C ASP A 110 14.63 -14.81 0.53
N GLY A 111 14.31 -15.61 -0.48
CA GLY A 111 13.82 -16.98 -0.35
C GLY A 111 12.30 -17.16 -0.15
N TYR A 112 11.64 -16.34 0.68
CA TYR A 112 10.21 -16.50 1.00
C TYR A 112 9.27 -15.62 0.17
N GLY A 113 9.83 -14.63 -0.54
CA GLY A 113 9.10 -13.59 -1.25
C GLY A 113 8.66 -12.46 -0.31
N ALA A 114 8.88 -11.22 -0.73
CA ALA A 114 8.50 -10.04 0.06
C ALA A 114 7.00 -10.01 0.38
N VAL A 115 6.63 -9.29 1.44
CA VAL A 115 5.23 -8.86 1.63
C VAL A 115 4.79 -8.06 0.41
N THR A 116 3.56 -8.24 -0.07
CA THR A 116 2.99 -7.54 -1.24
C THR A 116 2.57 -6.11 -0.89
N ILE A 117 3.52 -5.30 -0.42
CA ILE A 117 3.31 -3.97 0.16
C ILE A 117 2.53 -3.06 -0.79
N GLY A 118 2.89 -3.00 -2.08
CA GLY A 118 2.23 -2.11 -3.04
C GLY A 118 0.76 -2.45 -3.24
N HIS A 119 0.46 -3.74 -3.44
CA HIS A 119 -0.92 -4.22 -3.59
C HIS A 119 -1.75 -4.05 -2.31
N LEU A 120 -1.13 -4.13 -1.13
CA LEU A 120 -1.81 -3.89 0.15
C LEU A 120 -2.07 -2.39 0.40
N GLU A 121 -1.14 -1.49 0.01
CA GLU A 121 -1.36 -0.03 0.02
C GLU A 121 -2.50 0.36 -0.91
N ARG A 122 -2.56 -0.25 -2.10
CA ARG A 122 -3.71 -0.12 -3.01
C ARG A 122 -5.01 -0.63 -2.36
N PHE A 123 -4.99 -1.82 -1.76
CA PHE A 123 -6.18 -2.41 -1.15
C PHE A 123 -6.79 -1.52 -0.07
N ILE A 124 -5.99 -1.04 0.89
CA ILE A 124 -6.52 -0.21 2.00
C ILE A 124 -7.11 1.10 1.51
N THR A 125 -6.50 1.73 0.50
CA THR A 125 -6.95 3.01 -0.05
C THR A 125 -8.23 2.84 -0.86
N GLU A 126 -8.31 1.82 -1.72
CA GLU A 126 -9.53 1.53 -2.50
C GLU A 126 -10.71 1.14 -1.61
N GLU A 127 -10.49 0.26 -0.62
CA GLU A 127 -11.54 -0.16 0.29
C GLU A 127 -12.05 1.00 1.16
N ALA A 128 -11.15 1.84 1.67
CA ALA A 128 -11.54 3.01 2.46
C ALA A 128 -12.36 3.98 1.58
N ILE A 129 -11.86 4.35 0.39
CA ILE A 129 -12.57 5.23 -0.54
C ILE A 129 -13.93 4.65 -0.94
N GLY A 130 -14.01 3.35 -1.20
CA GLY A 130 -15.26 2.64 -1.51
C GLY A 130 -16.30 2.67 -0.38
N ARG A 131 -15.86 2.84 0.87
CA ARG A 131 -16.72 3.02 2.05
C ARG A 131 -17.09 4.49 2.31
N GLY A 132 -16.65 5.40 1.44
CA GLY A 132 -16.89 6.84 1.57
C GLY A 132 -15.87 7.57 2.45
N TRP A 133 -14.81 6.88 2.88
CA TRP A 133 -13.69 7.53 3.55
C TRP A 133 -12.91 8.39 2.55
N HIS A 134 -12.37 9.52 3.00
CA HIS A 134 -11.49 10.36 2.20
C HIS A 134 -10.42 11.00 3.10
N PRO A 135 -9.22 11.29 2.58
CA PRO A 135 -8.21 11.99 3.36
C PRO A 135 -8.74 13.37 3.78
N GLU A 136 -8.63 13.69 5.07
CA GLU A 136 -9.02 15.00 5.58
C GLU A 136 -7.87 16.00 5.41
N ALA A 137 -8.14 17.12 4.75
CA ALA A 137 -7.21 18.24 4.75
C ALA A 137 -7.15 18.85 6.17
N PRO A 138 -5.95 19.09 6.73
CA PRO A 138 -5.84 19.71 8.05
C PRO A 138 -6.50 21.08 8.05
N ARG A 139 -7.37 21.34 9.03
CA ARG A 139 -7.98 22.67 9.21
C ARG A 139 -6.89 23.67 9.60
N ARG A 140 -6.57 24.59 8.69
CA ARG A 140 -5.59 25.66 8.92
C ARG A 140 -6.29 27.02 8.92
N THR A 141 -5.85 27.92 9.80
CA THR A 141 -6.27 29.31 9.76
C THR A 141 -5.60 30.03 8.60
N ALA A 142 -6.34 30.90 7.91
CA ALA A 142 -5.80 31.69 6.82
C ALA A 142 -4.70 32.62 7.33
N ASN A 143 -3.53 32.58 6.69
CA ASN A 143 -2.37 33.39 7.08
C ASN A 143 -2.22 34.69 6.29
N GLY A 144 -3.19 35.02 5.43
CA GLY A 144 -3.20 36.23 4.60
C GLY A 144 -2.22 36.24 3.41
N LYS A 145 -1.47 35.16 3.17
CA LYS A 145 -0.52 35.04 2.05
C LYS A 145 -1.16 34.32 0.86
N ARG A 146 -0.61 34.54 -0.34
CA ARG A 146 -1.04 33.89 -1.59
C ARG A 146 0.12 33.07 -2.16
N VAL A 147 -0.19 31.89 -2.68
CA VAL A 147 0.74 30.98 -3.36
C VAL A 147 0.12 30.59 -4.69
N ALA A 148 0.93 30.47 -5.73
CA ALA A 148 0.52 29.97 -7.05
C ALA A 148 1.29 28.69 -7.36
N ILE A 149 0.58 27.68 -7.87
CA ILE A 149 1.16 26.41 -8.34
C ILE A 149 0.99 26.38 -9.86
N VAL A 150 2.07 26.13 -10.60
CA VAL A 150 2.06 26.03 -12.06
C VAL A 150 2.36 24.58 -12.45
N GLY A 151 1.32 23.86 -12.87
CA GLY A 151 1.36 22.42 -13.15
C GLY A 151 0.57 21.62 -12.11
N ALA A 152 -0.19 20.62 -12.57
CA ALA A 152 -1.09 19.81 -11.73
C ALA A 152 -0.71 18.32 -11.78
N GLY A 153 0.59 18.03 -11.87
CA GLY A 153 1.12 16.67 -11.68
C GLY A 153 1.29 16.34 -10.20
N PRO A 154 1.81 15.15 -9.84
CA PRO A 154 1.93 14.71 -8.44
C PRO A 154 2.69 15.66 -7.49
N ALA A 155 3.55 16.52 -8.04
CA ALA A 155 4.32 17.49 -7.27
C ALA A 155 3.58 18.80 -6.95
N GLY A 156 2.60 19.19 -7.77
CA GLY A 156 1.86 20.46 -7.64
C GLY A 156 0.58 20.28 -6.85
#